data_AF-A0ABD5NTF7-F1
#
_entry.id   AF-A0ABD5NTF7-F1
#
_cell.length_a   1.000
_cell.length_b   1.000
_cell.length_c   1.000
_cell.angle_alpha   90.00
_cell.angle_beta   90.00
_cell.angle_gamma   90.00
#
_symmetry.space_group_name_H-M   'P 1'
#
loop_
_entity.id
_entity.type
_entity.pdbx_description
1 polymer ?
#
loop_
_entity_poly.entity_id
_entity_poly.type
_entity_poly.pdbx_seq_one_letter_code
_entity_poly.pdbx_strand_id
1 'polypeptide(L)'
;MLERALYWFGYAFAHLLFVRARTPESVVRRLRLAYRLVGVRIVETPRVDGTERTVFLCPYRNLAAGRWGSKWLCHEKLDRVDDGYVTFLRRHRDIEYDRPRSCANLAYCEASAHCYSDVSATGSAASDDRVAGNVASDDGIAGNVASDESPVGSAASVANAEGTVGGRDG
;
A
#
# COMPACT_ATOMS: atom_id res chain seq x y z
N MET A 1 -21.00 -3.79 0.26
CA MET A 1 -21.43 -3.48 -1.13
C MET A 1 -20.72 -2.27 -1.71
N LEU A 2 -20.76 -1.11 -1.02
CA LEU A 2 -20.15 0.15 -1.51
C LEU A 2 -18.68 0.01 -1.88
N GLU A 3 -17.89 -0.64 -1.03
CA GLU A 3 -16.47 -0.89 -1.30
C GLU A 3 -16.20 -1.64 -2.60
N ARG A 4 -16.99 -2.67 -2.89
CA ARG A 4 -16.86 -3.42 -4.15
C ARG A 4 -17.24 -2.57 -5.35
N ALA A 5 -18.21 -1.67 -5.19
CA ALA A 5 -18.57 -0.70 -6.23
C ALA A 5 -17.46 0.33 -6.46
N LEU A 6 -16.83 0.85 -5.41
CA LEU A 6 -15.69 1.77 -5.51
C LEU A 6 -14.49 1.11 -6.19
N TYR A 7 -14.23 -0.15 -5.87
CA TYR A 7 -13.20 -0.94 -6.55
C TYR A 7 -13.48 -1.05 -8.05
N TRP A 8 -14.69 -1.49 -8.43
CA TRP A 8 -15.06 -1.61 -9.84
C TRP A 8 -15.07 -0.27 -10.57
N PHE A 9 -15.51 0.79 -9.90
CA PHE A 9 -15.45 2.16 -10.41
C PHE A 9 -14.00 2.57 -10.69
N GLY A 10 -13.09 2.38 -9.73
CA GLY A 10 -11.68 2.65 -9.90
C GLY A 10 -11.08 1.85 -11.04
N TYR A 11 -11.36 0.55 -11.12
CA TYR A 11 -10.89 -0.31 -12.20
C TYR A 11 -11.39 0.13 -13.58
N ALA A 12 -12.67 0.51 -13.70
CA ALA A 12 -13.24 1.01 -14.94
C ALA A 12 -12.64 2.38 -15.32
N PHE A 13 -12.53 3.29 -14.35
CA PHE A 13 -11.93 4.60 -14.57
C PHE A 13 -10.45 4.52 -14.95
N ALA A 14 -9.72 3.51 -14.44
CA ALA A 14 -8.34 3.22 -14.82
C ALA A 14 -8.18 3.02 -16.33
N HIS A 15 -9.17 2.40 -17.00
CA HIS A 15 -9.12 2.21 -18.44
C HIS A 15 -9.14 3.55 -19.17
N LEU A 16 -9.94 4.51 -18.70
CA LEU A 16 -10.02 5.86 -19.24
C LEU A 16 -8.73 6.63 -18.95
N LEU A 17 -8.26 6.60 -17.69
CA LEU A 17 -7.11 7.36 -17.28
C LEU A 17 -5.81 6.85 -17.93
N PHE A 18 -5.63 5.54 -18.04
CA PHE A 18 -4.35 4.91 -18.41
C PHE A 18 -4.37 4.18 -19.77
N VAL A 19 -5.31 4.53 -20.66
CA VAL A 19 -5.49 3.87 -21.96
C VAL A 19 -4.22 3.85 -22.85
N ARG A 20 -3.24 4.72 -22.57
CA ARG A 20 -1.94 4.79 -23.27
C ARG A 20 -0.74 5.02 -22.35
N ALA A 21 -0.92 4.98 -21.04
CA ALA A 21 0.18 5.13 -20.10
C ALA A 21 0.89 3.78 -19.97
N ARG A 22 2.12 3.66 -20.50
CA ARG A 22 2.91 2.42 -20.53
C ARG A 22 4.18 2.48 -19.70
N THR A 23 4.50 3.65 -19.15
CA THR A 23 5.67 3.84 -18.28
C THR A 23 5.23 4.50 -16.96
N PRO A 24 5.97 4.29 -15.85
CA PRO A 24 5.69 4.93 -14.57
C PRO A 24 5.50 6.45 -14.69
N GLU A 25 6.34 7.13 -15.47
CA GLU A 25 6.30 8.59 -15.68
C GLU A 25 4.97 9.02 -16.33
N SER A 26 4.52 8.25 -17.32
CA SER A 26 3.25 8.52 -18.00
C SER A 26 2.05 8.29 -17.10
N VAL A 27 2.12 7.28 -16.23
CA VAL A 27 1.09 6.97 -15.22
C VAL A 27 1.01 8.09 -14.20
N VAL A 28 2.12 8.48 -13.57
CA VAL A 28 2.11 9.56 -12.57
C VAL A 28 1.69 10.89 -13.16
N ARG A 29 2.04 11.20 -14.42
CA ARG A 29 1.59 12.45 -15.05
C ARG A 29 0.06 12.53 -15.11
N ARG A 30 -0.60 11.42 -15.47
CA ARG A 30 -2.07 11.36 -15.56
C ARG A 30 -2.72 11.26 -14.19
N LEU A 31 -2.11 10.52 -13.26
CA LEU A 31 -2.57 10.44 -11.88
C LEU A 31 -2.52 11.81 -11.19
N ARG A 32 -1.42 12.55 -11.37
CA ARG A 32 -1.25 13.92 -10.87
C ARG A 32 -2.31 14.88 -11.44
N LEU A 33 -2.69 14.72 -12.71
CA LEU A 33 -3.80 15.47 -13.30
C LEU A 33 -5.13 15.13 -12.62
N ALA A 34 -5.43 13.84 -12.45
CA ALA A 34 -6.63 13.38 -11.76
C ALA A 34 -6.72 13.93 -10.33
N TYR A 35 -5.61 13.86 -9.59
CA TYR A 35 -5.47 14.41 -8.24
C TYR A 35 -5.78 15.92 -8.20
N ARG A 36 -5.19 16.71 -9.11
CA ARG A 36 -5.45 18.15 -9.20
C ARG A 36 -6.92 18.46 -9.50
N LEU A 37 -7.56 17.67 -10.37
CA LEU A 37 -8.99 17.85 -10.70
C LEU A 37 -9.89 17.63 -9.49
N VAL A 38 -9.53 16.70 -8.60
CA VAL A 38 -10.25 16.48 -7.34
C VAL A 38 -9.72 17.36 -6.20
N GLY A 39 -8.98 18.43 -6.51
CA GLY A 39 -8.55 19.43 -5.53
C GLY A 39 -7.36 19.04 -4.65
N VAL A 40 -6.67 17.93 -4.95
CA VAL A 40 -5.45 17.53 -4.25
C VAL A 40 -4.31 18.48 -4.61
N ARG A 41 -3.62 19.01 -3.59
CA ARG A 41 -2.46 19.88 -3.80
C ARG A 41 -1.18 19.07 -3.79
N ILE A 42 -0.52 18.98 -4.93
CA ILE A 42 0.77 18.31 -5.05
C ILE A 42 1.86 19.27 -4.56
N VAL A 43 2.71 18.76 -3.67
CA VAL A 43 3.79 19.51 -3.02
C VAL A 43 5.10 19.20 -3.73
N GLU A 44 5.41 17.91 -3.88
CA GLU A 44 6.67 17.46 -4.44
C GLU A 44 6.48 16.22 -5.31
N THR A 45 7.37 16.05 -6.28
CA THR A 45 7.37 14.90 -7.18
C THR A 45 8.78 14.35 -7.35
N PRO A 46 9.40 13.84 -6.27
CA PRO A 46 10.75 13.30 -6.36
C PRO A 46 10.73 11.96 -7.09
N ARG A 47 11.87 11.63 -7.70
CA ARG A 47 12.13 10.28 -8.23
C ARG A 47 13.19 9.64 -7.35
N VAL A 48 12.86 8.51 -6.72
CA VAL A 48 13.71 7.81 -5.76
C VAL A 48 13.90 6.38 -6.27
N ASP A 49 15.14 5.98 -6.56
CA ASP A 49 15.49 4.61 -7.00
C ASP A 49 14.61 4.08 -8.14
N GLY A 50 14.39 4.90 -9.17
CA GLY A 50 13.56 4.54 -10.32
C GLY A 50 12.04 4.56 -10.05
N THR A 51 11.63 4.88 -8.83
CA THR A 51 10.24 5.03 -8.40
C THR A 51 9.81 6.48 -8.48
N GLU A 52 8.70 6.73 -9.16
CA GLU A 52 8.07 8.03 -9.24
C GLU A 52 7.20 8.27 -8.00
N ARG A 53 7.68 9.10 -7.09
CA ARG A 53 6.95 9.48 -5.87
C ARG A 53 6.15 10.75 -6.13
N THR A 54 4.98 10.83 -5.52
CA THR A 54 4.17 12.06 -5.51
C THR A 54 3.78 12.35 -4.07
N VAL A 55 4.26 13.48 -3.55
CA VAL A 55 3.92 13.99 -2.22
C VAL A 55 2.85 15.07 -2.35
N PHE A 56 1.78 14.97 -1.58
CA PHE A 56 0.63 15.86 -1.70
C PHE A 56 -0.09 16.09 -0.37
N LEU A 57 -0.87 17.16 -0.33
CA LEU A 57 -1.81 17.46 0.74
C LEU A 57 -3.19 16.92 0.37
N CYS A 58 -3.71 16.02 1.19
CA CYS A 58 -5.10 15.52 1.09
C CYS A 58 -6.07 16.65 1.49
N PRO A 59 -6.84 17.24 0.54
CA PRO A 59 -7.79 18.31 0.84
C PRO A 59 -8.94 17.80 1.71
N TYR A 60 -9.18 16.49 1.63
CA TYR A 60 -10.25 15.78 2.32
C TYR A 60 -9.88 15.29 3.72
N ARG A 61 -8.65 15.56 4.18
CA ARG A 61 -8.20 15.19 5.52
C ARG A 61 -9.15 15.72 6.61
N ASN A 62 -9.67 16.94 6.45
CA ASN A 62 -10.56 17.51 7.47
C ASN A 62 -12.06 17.29 7.17
N LEU A 63 -12.41 16.68 6.03
CA LEU A 63 -13.81 16.37 5.76
C LEU A 63 -14.27 15.26 6.70
N ALA A 64 -15.35 15.54 7.44
CA ALA A 64 -15.94 14.65 8.45
C ALA A 64 -15.06 14.34 9.69
N ALA A 65 -14.03 15.15 9.96
CA ALA A 65 -13.14 14.98 11.11
C ALA A 65 -13.87 14.97 12.47
N GLY A 66 -15.04 15.62 12.57
CA GLY A 66 -15.87 15.64 13.79
C GLY A 66 -16.75 14.40 14.01
N ARG A 67 -16.87 13.47 13.05
CA ARG A 67 -17.72 12.26 13.17
C ARG A 67 -17.00 10.94 12.92
N TRP A 68 -16.00 10.93 12.03
CA TRP A 68 -15.32 9.70 11.59
C TRP A 68 -13.78 9.81 11.53
N GLY A 69 -13.19 10.87 12.11
CA GLY A 69 -11.75 11.08 12.17
C GLY A 69 -11.15 11.76 10.94
N SER A 70 -9.96 12.35 11.10
CA SER A 70 -9.30 13.25 10.12
C SER A 70 -8.69 12.55 8.89
N LYS A 71 -9.09 11.29 8.62
CA LYS A 71 -8.48 10.47 7.56
C LYS A 71 -9.46 9.53 6.86
N TRP A 72 -10.70 9.43 7.33
CA TRP A 72 -11.69 8.45 6.85
C TRP A 72 -11.91 8.50 5.34
N LEU A 73 -12.15 9.69 4.78
CA LEU A 73 -12.39 9.78 3.34
C LEU A 73 -11.12 9.53 2.52
N CYS A 74 -9.96 10.10 2.92
CA CYS A 74 -8.71 9.99 2.17
C CYS A 74 -8.06 8.59 2.24
N HIS A 75 -8.19 7.85 3.35
CA HIS A 75 -7.51 6.56 3.54
C HIS A 75 -8.43 5.35 3.65
N GLU A 76 -9.75 5.53 3.67
CA GLU A 76 -10.69 4.39 3.70
C GLU A 76 -11.48 4.27 2.39
N LYS A 77 -12.03 5.37 1.87
CA LYS A 77 -12.86 5.33 0.66
C LYS A 77 -12.07 5.57 -0.62
N LEU A 78 -11.15 6.54 -0.65
CA LEU A 78 -10.30 6.76 -1.83
C LEU A 78 -9.36 5.57 -2.07
N ASP A 79 -8.82 4.98 -1.02
CA ASP A 79 -8.02 3.75 -1.08
C ASP A 79 -8.70 2.63 -1.88
N ARG A 80 -10.04 2.54 -1.79
CA ARG A 80 -10.81 1.50 -2.48
C ARG A 80 -10.95 1.76 -3.98
N VAL A 81 -10.96 3.01 -4.40
CA VAL A 81 -10.87 3.38 -5.82
C VAL A 81 -9.46 3.07 -6.32
N ASP A 82 -8.45 3.40 -5.53
CA ASP A 82 -7.05 3.15 -5.86
C ASP A 82 -6.74 1.65 -5.96
N ASP A 83 -7.37 0.76 -5.16
CA ASP A 83 -7.29 -0.71 -5.34
C ASP A 83 -7.64 -1.14 -6.78
N GLY A 84 -8.58 -0.45 -7.41
CA GLY A 84 -8.96 -0.65 -8.80
C GLY A 84 -7.85 -0.23 -9.77
N TYR A 85 -7.16 0.88 -9.50
CA TYR A 85 -5.98 1.31 -10.25
C TYR A 85 -4.82 0.34 -10.09
N VAL A 86 -4.55 -0.11 -8.86
CA VAL A 86 -3.51 -1.11 -8.55
C VAL A 86 -3.74 -2.37 -9.37
N THR A 87 -4.97 -2.89 -9.35
CA THR A 87 -5.30 -4.09 -10.13
C THR A 87 -5.11 -3.85 -11.63
N PHE A 88 -5.58 -2.72 -12.15
CA PHE A 88 -5.47 -2.41 -13.57
C PHE A 88 -4.02 -2.27 -14.03
N LEU A 89 -3.20 -1.48 -13.30
CA LEU A 89 -1.82 -1.19 -13.66
C LEU A 89 -0.95 -2.43 -13.60
N ARG A 90 -1.11 -3.24 -12.54
CA ARG A 90 -0.38 -4.51 -12.42
C ARG A 90 -0.77 -5.49 -13.52
N ARG A 91 -2.07 -5.61 -13.83
CA ARG A 91 -2.56 -6.61 -14.79
C ARG A 91 -2.28 -6.24 -16.25
N HIS A 92 -2.30 -4.96 -16.58
CA HIS A 92 -2.32 -4.52 -17.98
C HIS A 92 -1.13 -3.69 -18.41
N ARG A 93 -0.28 -3.25 -17.48
CA ARG A 93 0.83 -2.32 -17.75
C ARG A 93 2.16 -2.72 -17.15
N ASP A 94 2.23 -3.82 -16.41
CA ASP A 94 3.43 -4.23 -15.65
C ASP A 94 3.99 -3.08 -14.80
N ILE A 95 3.09 -2.33 -14.16
CA ILE A 95 3.43 -1.20 -13.29
C ILE A 95 2.90 -1.47 -11.88
N GLU A 96 3.77 -1.29 -10.90
CA GLU A 96 3.45 -1.31 -9.47
C GLU A 96 3.04 0.11 -9.06
N TYR A 97 1.93 0.19 -8.33
CA TYR A 97 1.41 1.43 -7.78
C TYR A 97 1.09 1.20 -6.31
N ASP A 98 1.76 1.97 -5.44
CA ASP A 98 1.46 2.01 -4.02
C ASP A 98 0.45 3.11 -3.74
N ARG A 99 -0.67 2.71 -3.12
CA ARG A 99 -1.74 3.60 -2.69
C ARG A 99 -1.24 4.72 -1.76
N PRO A 100 -1.95 5.85 -1.68
CA PRO A 100 -1.62 6.94 -0.76
C PRO A 100 -1.36 6.49 0.68
N ARG A 101 -0.12 6.65 1.14
CA ARG A 101 0.32 6.39 2.52
C ARG A 101 0.49 7.69 3.28
N SER A 102 0.27 7.64 4.59
CA SER A 102 0.51 8.80 5.45
C SER A 102 2.01 9.02 5.60
N CYS A 103 2.44 10.29 5.55
CA CYS A 103 3.84 10.66 5.69
C CYS A 103 4.31 10.77 7.15
N ALA A 104 3.46 10.39 8.13
CA ALA A 104 3.68 10.65 9.56
C ALA A 104 4.91 9.95 10.16
N ASN A 105 5.39 8.87 9.55
CA ASN A 105 6.51 8.06 10.05
C ASN A 105 7.78 8.17 9.18
N LEU A 106 7.83 9.12 8.24
CA LEU A 106 8.97 9.30 7.34
C LEU A 106 9.82 10.49 7.77
N ALA A 107 11.14 10.27 7.86
CA ALA A 107 12.10 11.25 8.36
C ALA A 107 12.16 12.57 7.57
N TYR A 108 11.78 12.54 6.28
CA TYR A 108 11.83 13.69 5.37
C TYR A 108 10.45 14.37 5.17
N CYS A 109 9.40 13.87 5.83
CA CYS A 109 8.07 14.44 5.77
C CYS A 109 7.77 15.15 7.10
N GLU A 110 8.28 16.37 7.26
CA GLU A 110 8.22 17.14 8.51
C GLU A 110 6.80 17.49 9.00
N ALA A 111 5.75 17.19 8.22
CA ALA A 111 4.36 17.45 8.60
C ALA A 111 3.42 16.25 8.35
N SER A 112 2.67 15.90 9.40
CA SER A 112 1.59 14.88 9.42
C SER A 112 0.43 15.15 8.45
N ALA A 113 0.44 16.29 7.75
CA ALA A 113 -0.54 16.69 6.74
C ALA A 113 -0.28 16.12 5.36
N HIS A 114 0.95 15.70 5.08
CA HIS A 114 1.32 15.17 3.78
C HIS A 114 0.99 13.69 3.67
N CYS A 115 0.71 13.27 2.44
CA CYS A 115 0.60 11.89 2.01
C CYS A 115 1.51 11.70 0.81
N TYR A 116 1.89 10.46 0.55
CA TYR A 116 2.68 10.12 -0.62
C TYR A 116 2.17 8.85 -1.29
N SER A 117 2.35 8.77 -2.60
CA SER A 117 2.08 7.57 -3.39
C SER A 117 3.24 7.33 -4.35
N ASP A 118 3.50 6.07 -4.65
CA ASP A 118 4.65 5.64 -5.44
C ASP A 118 4.22 4.84 -6.67
N VAL A 119 4.89 5.04 -7.80
CA VAL A 119 4.68 4.26 -9.02
C VAL A 119 6.03 3.81 -9.56
N SER A 120 6.17 2.51 -9.82
CA SER A 120 7.39 1.91 -10.36
C SER A 120 7.04 0.88 -11.43
N ALA A 121 8.03 0.50 -12.24
CA ALA A 121 7.86 -0.66 -13.12
C ALA A 121 7.90 -1.95 -12.28
N THR A 122 7.11 -2.95 -12.66
CA THR A 122 7.07 -4.23 -11.94
C THR A 122 8.46 -4.88 -11.94
N GLY A 123 8.88 -5.38 -10.78
CA GLY A 123 10.22 -5.97 -10.63
C GLY A 123 11.36 -4.95 -10.57
N SER A 124 11.06 -3.65 -10.62
CA SER A 124 12.00 -2.63 -10.17
C SER A 124 12.00 -2.67 -8.64
N ALA A 125 12.77 -3.60 -8.09
CA ALA A 125 12.99 -3.65 -6.66
C ALA A 125 13.68 -2.37 -6.20
N ALA A 126 12.91 -1.43 -5.65
CA ALA A 126 13.37 -0.73 -4.47
C ALA A 126 13.34 -1.76 -3.30
N SER A 127 14.39 -2.58 -3.24
CA SER A 127 14.94 -3.04 -1.95
C SER A 127 15.61 -1.77 -1.40
N ASP A 128 15.23 -1.14 -0.30
CA ASP A 128 15.10 -1.65 1.07
C ASP A 128 14.46 -0.52 1.93
N ASP A 129 13.16 -0.28 1.77
CA ASP A 129 12.38 0.46 2.79
C ASP A 129 10.95 -0.08 2.89
N ARG A 130 10.78 -1.37 2.58
CA ARG A 130 9.67 -2.16 3.12
C ARG A 130 10.01 -2.52 4.57
N VAL A 131 10.39 -1.53 5.38
CA VAL A 131 10.24 -1.67 6.83
C VAL A 131 8.80 -2.05 7.02
N ALA A 132 8.59 -3.22 7.61
CA ALA A 132 7.31 -3.68 8.09
C ALA A 132 6.67 -2.52 8.85
N GLY A 133 5.83 -1.77 8.16
CA GLY A 133 4.94 -0.80 8.76
C GLY A 133 3.97 -1.63 9.54
N ASN A 134 4.28 -1.85 10.82
CA ASN A 134 3.35 -2.37 11.80
C ASN A 134 2.00 -1.74 11.50
N VAL A 135 1.06 -2.59 11.09
CA VAL A 135 -0.35 -2.25 11.01
C VAL A 135 -0.77 -2.01 12.46
N ALA A 136 -0.56 -0.79 12.96
CA ALA A 136 -1.33 -0.28 14.07
C ALA A 136 -2.71 0.06 13.50
N SER A 137 -3.49 -0.99 13.25
CA SER A 137 -4.93 -0.91 13.30
C SER A 137 -5.29 -0.85 14.78
N ASP A 138 -5.48 0.37 15.30
CA ASP A 138 -6.17 0.56 16.57
C ASP A 138 -7.16 1.71 16.41
N ASP A 139 -8.43 1.34 16.21
CA ASP A 139 -9.49 1.75 17.11
C ASP A 139 -10.72 0.85 16.85
N GLY A 140 -11.12 0.14 17.91
CA GLY A 140 -11.85 -1.12 17.84
C GLY A 140 -13.36 -1.04 17.65
N ILE A 141 -13.91 -2.20 17.29
CA ILE A 141 -15.18 -2.68 17.85
C ILE A 141 -15.00 -4.17 18.16
N ALA A 142 -15.14 -4.50 19.44
CA ALA A 142 -15.19 -5.87 19.94
C ALA A 142 -16.43 -6.57 19.38
N GLY A 143 -16.21 -7.70 18.73
CA GLY A 143 -17.25 -8.63 18.30
C GLY A 143 -16.76 -10.04 18.52
N ASN A 144 -17.11 -10.62 19.68
CA ASN A 144 -16.88 -12.02 19.96
C ASN A 144 -17.65 -12.89 18.95
N VAL A 145 -16.93 -13.74 18.21
CA VAL A 145 -17.52 -14.93 17.60
C VAL A 145 -16.59 -16.09 17.95
N ALA A 146 -17.10 -16.93 18.84
CA ALA A 146 -16.57 -18.25 19.12
C ALA A 146 -16.83 -19.17 17.91
N SER A 147 -15.85 -20.01 17.61
CA SER A 147 -16.00 -21.47 17.45
C SER A 147 -14.77 -22.02 16.73
N ASP A 148 -14.24 -23.12 17.30
CA ASP A 148 -13.63 -24.28 16.66
C ASP A 148 -12.66 -24.04 15.47
N GLU A 149 -11.44 -24.53 15.43
CA GLU A 149 -11.11 -25.96 15.36
C GLU A 149 -9.60 -26.17 15.64
N SER A 150 -9.27 -27.20 16.43
CA SER A 150 -7.98 -27.92 16.35
C SER A 150 -8.35 -29.36 15.93
N PRO A 151 -7.58 -30.02 15.05
CA PRO A 151 -6.28 -30.55 15.48
C PRO A 151 -5.14 -30.57 14.44
N VAL A 152 -3.92 -30.51 14.98
CA VAL A 152 -2.73 -31.33 14.67
C VAL A 152 -3.05 -32.62 13.88
N GLY A 153 -2.25 -33.16 12.95
CA GLY A 153 -0.82 -33.09 12.67
C GLY A 153 -0.45 -34.40 11.99
N SER A 154 0.29 -34.35 10.88
CA SER A 154 0.89 -35.48 10.16
C SER A 154 2.01 -34.87 9.29
N ALA A 155 3.21 -35.41 9.12
CA ALA A 155 3.75 -36.71 9.45
C ALA A 155 5.29 -36.65 9.49
N ALA A 156 5.88 -37.71 10.07
CA ALA A 156 7.16 -38.35 9.73
C ALA A 156 8.45 -37.50 9.78
N SER A 157 9.31 -37.70 10.79
CA SER A 157 10.33 -38.78 10.90
C SER A 157 11.52 -38.63 9.94
N VAL A 158 12.66 -38.14 10.45
CA VAL A 158 13.98 -38.74 10.20
C VAL A 158 14.85 -38.56 11.44
N ALA A 159 15.30 -39.67 12.00
CA ALA A 159 16.27 -39.77 13.08
C ALA A 159 17.69 -39.52 12.54
N ASN A 160 18.58 -38.99 13.36
CA ASN A 160 19.98 -39.42 13.32
C ASN A 160 20.59 -39.42 14.71
N ALA A 161 21.25 -40.54 14.98
CA ALA A 161 21.76 -40.99 16.26
C ALA A 161 23.11 -40.35 16.61
N GLU A 162 23.26 -40.13 17.92
CA GLU A 162 24.39 -40.40 18.81
C GLU A 162 25.80 -40.66 18.24
N GLY A 163 26.81 -40.09 18.89
CA GLY A 163 28.19 -40.54 18.75
C GLY A 163 29.25 -39.65 19.39
N THR A 164 29.37 -39.71 20.72
CA THR A 164 30.48 -39.24 21.54
C THR A 164 31.83 -39.89 21.20
N VAL A 165 32.95 -39.17 21.41
CA VAL A 165 34.31 -39.54 21.92
C VAL A 165 35.23 -38.36 21.51
N GLY A 166 36.06 -37.69 22.31
CA GLY A 166 36.82 -38.05 23.52
C GLY A 166 38.32 -37.86 23.23
N GLY A 167 39.00 -36.94 23.94
CA GLY A 167 40.43 -37.06 24.27
C GLY A 167 41.51 -36.39 23.40
N ARG A 168 42.12 -35.31 23.96
CA ARG A 168 43.55 -35.13 24.30
C ARG A 168 44.67 -35.57 23.32
N ASP A 169 45.50 -34.61 22.91
CA ASP A 169 46.92 -34.42 23.31
C ASP A 169 47.77 -33.78 22.18
N GLY A 170 48.61 -32.80 22.56
CA GLY A 170 49.56 -32.10 21.69
C GLY A 170 49.90 -30.71 22.16
#